data_AF-A0A1E7GUR4-F1
#
_entry.id   AF-A0A1E7GUR4-F1
#
_cell.length_a   1.000
_cell.length_b   1.000
_cell.length_c   1.000
_cell.angle_alpha   90.00
_cell.angle_beta   90.00
_cell.angle_gamma   90.00
#
_symmetry.space_group_name_H-M   'P 1'
#
loop_
_entity.id
_entity.type
_entity.pdbx_description
1 polymer ?
#
loop_
_entity_poly.entity_id
_entity_poly.type
_entity_poly.pdbx_seq_one_letter_code
_entity_poly.pdbx_strand_id
1 'polypeptide(L)'
;MSNPRYYLLLMVLYLGIVAGVLALLYTPLKSAYMANWGFNLLILGALGIGIFLSFRRVLILGPEIKWIEIFRTGQSGLSIAARPLLLKPLAKHLEGLHRDRFSLSALSLRTVLEGIRGRLDESREISRYMIGLLVFLGLLGTFWGLLGTIGAVSNVVGGLDVGNRDFTLVFQTLRAGLQEPLKGMGTAFSSSLFGLGGSLILGFLDIQANHAQNRFFNEMEEWLFGVTQLVDDSDAGAFESGFERQMGMLVHEMRKNNHAMVQLLESDLLKDASDRASNSTKVS
;
A
#
# COMPACT_ATOMS: atom_id res chain seq x y z
N MET A 1 6.48 4.68 15.30
CA MET A 1 5.71 4.46 14.06
C MET A 1 4.59 5.46 14.02
N SER A 2 4.33 6.04 12.85
CA SER A 2 3.31 7.09 12.76
C SER A 2 1.91 6.51 12.90
N ASN A 3 1.02 7.23 13.58
CA ASN A 3 -0.31 6.72 13.86
C ASN A 3 -1.22 6.96 12.63
N PRO A 4 -1.76 5.92 11.96
CA PRO A 4 -2.62 6.08 10.78
C PRO A 4 -3.93 6.83 11.09
N ARG A 5 -4.24 7.05 12.37
CA ARG A 5 -5.35 7.88 12.86
C ARG A 5 -5.34 9.30 12.29
N TYR A 6 -4.18 9.86 11.96
CA TYR A 6 -4.10 11.19 11.33
C TYR A 6 -4.81 11.22 9.97
N TYR A 7 -4.58 10.21 9.12
CA TYR A 7 -5.23 10.12 7.81
C TYR A 7 -6.74 9.87 7.93
N LEU A 8 -7.16 9.07 8.90
CA LEU A 8 -8.59 8.88 9.21
C LEU A 8 -9.27 10.18 9.63
N LEU A 9 -8.62 10.98 10.50
CA LEU A 9 -9.16 12.27 10.92
C LEU A 9 -9.30 13.23 9.72
N LEU A 10 -8.32 13.29 8.81
CA LEU A 10 -8.42 14.09 7.59
C LEU A 10 -9.56 13.62 6.67
N MET A 11 -9.75 12.31 6.50
CA MET A 11 -10.86 11.76 5.72
C MET A 11 -12.23 12.14 6.32
N VAL A 12 -12.38 12.01 7.64
CA VAL A 12 -13.61 12.36 8.35
C VAL A 12 -13.86 13.88 8.29
N LEU A 13 -12.83 14.69 8.49
CA LEU A 13 -12.92 16.14 8.39
C LEU A 13 -13.37 16.57 6.99
N TYR A 14 -12.77 16.01 5.95
CA TYR A 14 -13.14 16.28 4.56
C TYR A 14 -14.60 15.88 4.28
N LEU A 15 -15.03 14.69 4.70
CA LEU A 15 -16.43 14.28 4.57
C LEU A 15 -17.37 15.18 5.36
N GLY A 16 -16.96 15.68 6.53
CA GLY A 16 -17.72 16.65 7.31
C GLY A 16 -17.92 17.98 6.55
N ILE A 17 -16.87 18.49 5.90
CA ILE A 17 -16.94 19.69 5.05
C ILE A 17 -17.88 19.45 3.87
N VAL A 18 -17.72 18.34 3.16
CA VAL A 18 -18.59 17.97 2.03
C VAL A 18 -20.04 17.84 2.48
N ALA A 19 -20.31 17.19 3.61
CA ALA A 19 -21.65 17.08 4.17
C ALA A 19 -22.24 18.46 4.52
N GLY A 20 -21.43 19.38 5.04
CA GLY A 20 -21.84 20.77 5.28
C GLY A 20 -22.25 21.50 4.00
N VAL A 21 -21.49 21.33 2.91
CA VAL A 21 -21.83 21.88 1.58
C VAL A 21 -23.13 21.26 1.04
N LEU A 22 -23.28 19.93 1.14
CA LEU A 22 -24.49 19.23 0.71
C LEU A 22 -25.72 19.65 1.51
N ALA A 23 -25.58 19.92 2.81
CA ALA A 23 -26.66 20.43 3.65
C ALA A 23 -27.09 21.85 3.23
N LEU A 24 -26.13 22.72 2.90
CA LEU A 24 -26.41 24.09 2.43
C LEU A 24 -27.09 24.07 1.06
N LEU A 25 -26.74 23.13 0.19
CA LEU A 25 -27.33 22.95 -1.15
C LEU A 25 -28.50 21.93 -1.17
N TYR A 26 -29.09 21.59 -0.02
CA TYR A 26 -30.07 20.50 0.06
C TYR A 26 -31.28 20.69 -0.89
N THR A 27 -31.82 21.91 -0.98
CA THR A 27 -32.98 22.21 -1.82
C THR A 27 -32.74 21.92 -3.31
N PRO A 28 -31.71 22.50 -3.97
CA PRO A 28 -31.42 22.17 -5.37
C PRO A 28 -30.98 20.71 -5.55
N LEU A 29 -30.21 20.14 -4.62
CA LEU A 29 -29.78 18.74 -4.68
C LEU A 29 -30.96 17.76 -4.62
N LYS A 30 -31.97 18.02 -3.80
CA LYS A 30 -33.17 17.19 -3.71
C LYS A 30 -33.97 17.20 -5.01
N SER A 31 -34.14 18.38 -5.62
CA SER A 31 -34.81 18.51 -6.91
C SER A 31 -34.05 17.77 -8.02
N ALA A 32 -32.72 17.91 -8.04
CA ALA A 32 -31.84 17.19 -8.94
C ALA A 32 -31.93 15.66 -8.76
N TYR A 33 -31.92 15.21 -7.50
CA TYR A 33 -32.00 13.79 -7.14
C TYR A 33 -33.28 13.14 -7.68
N MET A 34 -34.43 13.78 -7.46
CA MET A 34 -35.74 13.26 -7.84
C MET A 34 -35.95 13.17 -9.35
N ALA A 35 -35.23 13.96 -10.15
CA ALA A 35 -35.40 13.96 -11.59
C ALA A 35 -34.92 12.65 -12.25
N ASN A 36 -33.87 12.02 -11.69
CA ASN A 36 -33.34 10.74 -12.14
C ASN A 36 -33.10 9.81 -10.95
N TRP A 37 -34.15 9.57 -10.15
CA TRP A 37 -34.03 8.86 -8.87
C TRP A 37 -33.31 7.52 -8.98
N GLY A 38 -33.52 6.76 -10.07
CA GLY A 38 -32.88 5.45 -10.29
C GLY A 38 -31.36 5.55 -10.44
N PHE A 39 -30.87 6.36 -11.39
CA PHE A 39 -29.44 6.56 -11.59
C PHE A 39 -28.78 7.26 -10.39
N ASN A 40 -29.44 8.25 -9.82
CA ASN A 40 -28.92 8.97 -8.66
C ASN A 40 -28.81 8.06 -7.42
N LEU A 41 -29.74 7.13 -7.23
CA LEU A 41 -29.64 6.10 -6.18
C LEU A 41 -28.44 5.17 -6.43
N LEU A 42 -28.25 4.71 -7.68
CA LEU A 42 -27.12 3.86 -8.04
C LEU A 42 -25.78 4.58 -7.82
N ILE A 43 -25.69 5.87 -8.18
CA ILE A 43 -24.51 6.72 -7.96
C ILE A 43 -24.24 6.87 -6.46
N LEU A 44 -25.25 7.21 -5.65
CA LEU A 44 -25.07 7.35 -4.20
C LEU A 44 -24.72 6.02 -3.53
N GLY A 45 -25.26 4.90 -4.00
CA GLY A 45 -24.91 3.56 -3.54
C GLY A 45 -23.45 3.23 -3.84
N ALA A 46 -23.00 3.45 -5.08
CA ALA A 46 -21.60 3.25 -5.47
C ALA A 46 -20.66 4.17 -4.68
N LEU A 47 -21.05 5.43 -4.45
CA LEU A 47 -20.30 6.38 -3.62
C LEU A 47 -20.16 5.86 -2.18
N GLY A 48 -21.26 5.40 -1.57
CA GLY A 48 -21.25 4.83 -0.23
C GLY A 48 -20.34 3.61 -0.11
N ILE A 49 -20.39 2.69 -1.08
CA ILE A 49 -19.49 1.54 -1.15
C ILE A 49 -18.03 1.99 -1.30
N GLY A 50 -17.76 2.95 -2.18
CA GLY A 50 -16.43 3.50 -2.38
C GLY A 50 -15.85 4.14 -1.11
N ILE A 51 -16.66 4.94 -0.39
CA ILE A 51 -16.28 5.53 0.89
C ILE A 51 -15.95 4.42 1.90
N PHE A 52 -16.83 3.42 2.03
CA PHE A 52 -16.62 2.29 2.92
C PHE A 52 -15.31 1.55 2.63
N LEU A 53 -15.04 1.24 1.35
CA LEU A 53 -13.81 0.56 0.94
C LEU A 53 -12.55 1.40 1.23
N SER A 54 -12.60 2.71 1.02
CA SER A 54 -11.49 3.62 1.35
C SER A 54 -11.20 3.68 2.85
N PHE A 55 -12.24 3.75 3.68
CA PHE A 55 -12.08 3.70 5.14
C PHE A 55 -11.56 2.34 5.61
N ARG A 56 -12.11 1.25 5.09
CA ARG A 56 -11.68 -0.11 5.44
C ARG A 56 -10.18 -0.31 5.18
N ARG A 57 -9.66 0.21 4.06
CA ARG A 57 -8.22 0.17 3.75
C ARG A 57 -7.37 0.80 4.83
N VAL A 58 -7.74 1.99 5.32
CA VAL A 58 -6.99 2.69 6.37
C VAL A 58 -7.18 2.04 7.74
N LEU A 59 -8.37 1.53 8.04
CA LEU A 59 -8.66 0.86 9.31
C LEU A 59 -7.90 -0.46 9.48
N ILE A 60 -7.67 -1.21 8.40
CA ILE A 60 -6.91 -2.48 8.44
C ILE A 60 -5.43 -2.25 8.79
N LEU A 61 -4.85 -1.09 8.45
CA LEU A 61 -3.45 -0.76 8.76
C LEU A 61 -3.18 -0.56 10.26
N GLY A 62 -4.19 -0.11 11.02
CA GLY A 62 -4.04 0.19 12.45
C GLY A 62 -3.62 -1.01 13.31
N PRO A 63 -4.37 -2.14 13.27
CA PRO A 63 -4.00 -3.37 13.97
C PRO A 63 -2.61 -3.91 13.61
N GLU A 64 -2.16 -3.70 12.36
CA GLU A 64 -0.90 -4.23 11.87
C GLU A 64 0.32 -3.48 12.40
N ILE A 65 0.24 -2.14 12.46
CA ILE A 65 1.27 -1.32 13.08
C ILE A 65 1.42 -1.68 14.56
N LYS A 66 0.30 -1.89 15.26
CA LYS A 66 0.31 -2.30 16.68
C LYS A 66 0.98 -3.67 16.87
N TRP A 67 0.78 -4.61 15.94
CA TRP A 67 1.43 -5.91 15.98
C TRP A 67 2.95 -5.79 15.79
N ILE A 68 3.43 -4.97 14.84
CA ILE A 68 4.87 -4.73 14.61
C ILE A 68 5.51 -4.07 15.85
N GLU A 69 4.83 -3.11 16.48
CA GLU A 69 5.34 -2.42 17.67
C GLU A 69 5.50 -3.35 18.88
N ILE A 70 4.54 -4.26 19.10
CA ILE A 70 4.60 -5.31 20.13
C ILE A 70 5.71 -6.33 19.82
N PHE A 71 5.87 -6.71 18.55
CA PHE A 71 6.95 -7.62 18.13
C PHE A 71 8.34 -6.98 18.34
N ARG A 72 8.51 -5.70 18.02
CA ARG A 72 9.77 -4.96 18.17
C ARG A 72 10.21 -4.79 19.64
N THR A 73 9.26 -4.71 20.57
CA THR A 73 9.56 -4.48 21.99
C THR A 73 9.86 -5.77 22.77
N GLY A 74 9.79 -6.95 22.13
CA GLY A 74 10.17 -8.22 22.74
C GLY A 74 9.29 -8.65 23.91
N GLN A 75 8.19 -7.94 24.17
CA GLN A 75 7.28 -8.28 25.26
C GLN A 75 6.42 -9.47 24.84
N SER A 76 6.46 -10.52 25.66
CA SER A 76 5.73 -11.79 25.57
C SER A 76 4.21 -11.65 25.75
N GLY A 77 3.61 -10.66 25.08
CA GLY A 77 2.17 -10.43 24.98
C GLY A 77 1.56 -10.92 23.66
N LEU A 78 2.24 -11.83 22.94
CA LEU A 78 1.82 -12.38 21.64
C LEU A 78 0.42 -13.03 21.65
N SER A 79 -0.09 -13.41 22.83
CA SER A 79 -1.39 -14.05 22.97
C SER A 79 -2.59 -13.08 22.93
N ILE A 80 -2.37 -11.76 23.08
CA ILE A 80 -3.44 -10.74 23.16
C ILE A 80 -3.45 -9.82 21.92
N ALA A 81 -2.40 -9.81 21.09
CA ALA A 81 -2.35 -9.00 19.89
C ALA A 81 -3.25 -9.58 18.79
N ALA A 82 -4.23 -8.79 18.32
CA ALA A 82 -5.14 -9.18 17.25
C ALA A 82 -4.36 -9.69 16.02
N ARG A 83 -4.65 -10.92 15.60
CA ARG A 83 -3.99 -11.62 14.49
C ARG A 83 -3.97 -10.72 13.24
N PRO A 84 -2.80 -10.26 12.75
CA PRO A 84 -2.74 -9.34 11.63
C PRO A 84 -3.33 -10.01 10.37
N LEU A 85 -3.96 -9.24 9.47
CA LEU A 85 -4.66 -9.79 8.30
C LEU A 85 -3.76 -9.81 7.05
N LEU A 86 -2.98 -8.76 6.82
CA LEU A 86 -2.02 -8.65 5.71
C LEU A 86 -0.68 -9.29 6.08
N LEU A 87 -0.24 -9.19 7.34
CA LEU A 87 1.02 -9.77 7.81
C LEU A 87 0.92 -11.27 8.17
N LYS A 88 -0.20 -11.95 7.90
CA LYS A 88 -0.34 -13.41 8.19
C LYS A 88 0.82 -14.26 7.68
N PRO A 89 1.34 -14.06 6.45
CA PRO A 89 2.46 -14.84 5.94
C PRO A 89 3.76 -14.57 6.70
N LEU A 90 4.03 -13.30 7.05
CA LEU A 90 5.19 -12.91 7.87
C LEU A 90 5.07 -13.46 9.28
N ALA A 91 3.92 -13.31 9.93
CA ALA A 91 3.67 -13.80 11.27
C ALA A 91 3.88 -15.32 11.35
N LYS A 92 3.39 -16.10 10.39
CA LYS A 92 3.56 -17.56 10.37
C LYS A 92 5.02 -17.98 10.14
N HIS A 93 5.79 -17.21 9.38
CA HIS A 93 7.21 -17.50 9.14
C HIS A 93 8.09 -17.05 10.32
N LEU A 94 7.73 -15.95 10.99
CA LEU A 94 8.38 -15.41 12.19
C LEU A 94 8.04 -16.18 13.47
N GLU A 95 6.84 -16.74 13.61
CA GLU A 95 6.40 -17.54 14.75
C GLU A 95 7.13 -18.91 14.83
N GLY A 96 7.66 -19.38 13.69
CA GLY A 96 8.53 -20.57 13.63
C GLY A 96 10.01 -20.29 13.92
N LEU A 97 10.42 -19.03 14.03
CA LEU A 97 11.82 -18.60 14.19
C LEU A 97 12.23 -18.45 15.66
N HIS A 98 11.85 -19.43 16.49
CA HIS A 98 12.41 -19.53 17.83
C HIS A 98 13.91 -19.85 17.76
N ARG A 99 14.70 -18.81 18.05
CA ARG A 99 15.97 -18.78 18.79
C ARG A 99 17.26 -19.37 18.22
N ASP A 100 17.28 -20.25 17.20
CA ASP A 100 18.54 -21.00 16.98
C ASP A 100 19.26 -20.89 15.62
N ARG A 101 18.67 -20.39 14.53
CA ARG A 101 19.43 -20.07 13.30
C ARG A 101 18.82 -18.92 12.52
N PHE A 102 19.38 -17.73 12.69
CA PHE A 102 19.13 -16.58 11.85
C PHE A 102 19.81 -16.78 10.49
N SER A 103 19.12 -17.38 9.53
CA SER A 103 19.47 -17.25 8.12
C SER A 103 18.20 -17.22 7.28
N LEU A 104 17.30 -16.29 7.60
CA LEU A 104 16.33 -15.86 6.60
C LEU A 104 17.12 -15.16 5.50
N SER A 105 17.42 -15.87 4.42
CA SER A 105 18.00 -15.30 3.21
C SER A 105 17.22 -14.02 2.86
N ALA A 106 17.91 -12.90 2.65
CA ALA A 106 17.33 -11.62 2.24
C ALA A 106 16.32 -11.77 1.06
N LEU A 107 16.45 -12.85 0.28
CA LEU A 107 15.54 -13.25 -0.79
C LEU A 107 14.12 -13.62 -0.30
N SER A 108 13.99 -14.27 0.86
CA SER A 108 12.70 -14.67 1.44
C SER A 108 11.89 -13.47 1.92
N LEU A 109 12.55 -12.50 2.56
CA LEU A 109 11.94 -11.24 3.00
C LEU A 109 11.47 -10.38 1.83
N ARG A 110 12.28 -10.29 0.76
CA ARG A 110 11.89 -9.60 -0.49
C ARG A 110 10.63 -10.21 -1.12
N THR A 111 10.55 -11.53 -1.16
CA THR A 111 9.38 -12.24 -1.71
C THR A 111 8.10 -11.92 -0.93
N VAL A 112 8.18 -11.82 0.40
CA VAL A 112 7.01 -11.48 1.22
C VAL A 112 6.64 -9.99 1.10
N LEU A 113 7.63 -9.11 1.01
CA LEU A 113 7.41 -7.68 0.74
C LEU A 113 6.68 -7.48 -0.59
N GLU A 114 7.07 -8.22 -1.63
CA GLU A 114 6.43 -8.19 -2.95
C GLU A 114 4.99 -8.71 -2.90
N GLY A 115 4.73 -9.76 -2.11
CA GLY A 115 3.37 -10.27 -1.87
C GLY A 115 2.45 -9.27 -1.15
N ILE A 116 3.00 -8.47 -0.24
CA ILE A 116 2.26 -7.37 0.43
C ILE A 116 2.01 -6.23 -0.55
N ARG A 117 3.03 -5.85 -1.33
CA ARG A 117 2.93 -4.83 -2.37
C ARG A 117 1.83 -5.14 -3.37
N GLY A 118 1.77 -6.38 -3.88
CA GLY A 118 0.72 -6.83 -4.79
C GLY A 118 -0.69 -6.70 -4.21
N ARG A 119 -0.89 -7.04 -2.94
CA ARG A 119 -2.20 -6.88 -2.25
C ARG A 119 -2.58 -5.42 -2.05
N LEU A 120 -1.60 -4.55 -1.76
CA LEU A 120 -1.85 -3.12 -1.65
C LEU A 120 -2.24 -2.54 -3.01
N ASP A 121 -1.54 -2.92 -4.09
CA ASP A 121 -1.81 -2.44 -5.44
C ASP A 121 -3.17 -2.91 -5.99
N GLU A 122 -3.58 -4.15 -5.72
CA GLU A 122 -4.93 -4.66 -6.04
C GLU A 122 -6.01 -3.78 -5.36
N SER A 123 -5.79 -3.43 -4.09
CA SER A 123 -6.72 -2.58 -3.36
C SER A 123 -6.81 -1.16 -3.93
N ARG A 124 -5.72 -0.64 -4.52
CA ARG A 124 -5.71 0.65 -5.24
C ARG A 124 -6.48 0.59 -6.54
N GLU A 125 -6.37 -0.53 -7.27
CA GLU A 125 -7.09 -0.73 -8.52
C GLU A 125 -8.60 -0.68 -8.33
N ILE A 126 -9.11 -1.35 -7.28
CA ILE A 126 -10.53 -1.31 -6.91
C ILE A 126 -11.00 0.14 -6.69
N SER A 127 -10.16 0.98 -6.08
CA SER A 127 -10.47 2.40 -5.87
C SER A 127 -10.61 3.19 -7.15
N ARG A 128 -9.61 3.05 -8.04
CA ARG A 128 -9.61 3.74 -9.34
C ARG A 128 -10.79 3.30 -10.18
N TYR A 129 -11.16 2.02 -10.10
CA TYR A 129 -12.35 1.50 -10.73
C TYR A 129 -13.62 2.15 -10.16
N MET A 130 -13.76 2.28 -8.84
CA MET A 130 -14.91 2.98 -8.22
C MET A 130 -15.02 4.45 -8.62
N ILE A 131 -13.89 5.17 -8.70
CA ILE A 131 -13.85 6.55 -9.19
C ILE A 131 -14.33 6.60 -10.65
N GLY A 132 -13.79 5.75 -11.52
CA GLY A 132 -14.18 5.66 -12.93
C GLY A 132 -15.65 5.25 -13.11
N LEU A 133 -16.15 4.33 -12.28
CA LEU A 133 -17.54 3.88 -12.27
C LEU A 133 -18.50 5.03 -11.95
N LEU A 134 -18.17 5.89 -10.99
CA LEU A 134 -18.99 7.07 -10.67
C LEU A 134 -19.05 8.07 -11.83
N VAL A 135 -17.92 8.32 -12.48
CA VAL A 135 -17.89 9.18 -13.68
C VAL A 135 -18.75 8.55 -14.78
N PHE A 136 -18.56 7.26 -15.05
CA PHE A 136 -19.31 6.54 -16.07
C PHE A 136 -20.82 6.54 -15.80
N LEU A 137 -21.25 6.24 -14.56
CA LEU A 137 -22.66 6.32 -14.16
C LEU A 137 -23.23 7.73 -14.32
N GLY A 138 -22.43 8.76 -13.99
CA GLY A 138 -22.83 10.14 -14.20
C GLY A 138 -23.09 10.44 -15.67
N LEU A 139 -22.19 10.02 -16.55
CA LEU A 139 -22.35 10.14 -18.01
C LEU A 139 -23.56 9.35 -18.51
N LEU A 140 -23.73 8.11 -18.06
CA LEU A 140 -24.87 7.26 -18.43
C LEU A 140 -26.19 7.92 -18.01
N GLY A 141 -26.25 8.50 -16.81
CA GLY A 141 -27.41 9.26 -16.35
C GLY A 141 -27.77 10.45 -17.25
N THR A 142 -26.77 11.17 -17.77
CA THR A 142 -27.02 12.25 -18.74
C THR A 142 -27.55 11.71 -20.06
N PHE A 143 -26.97 10.61 -20.55
CA PHE A 143 -27.40 9.96 -21.78
C PHE A 143 -28.87 9.51 -21.67
N TRP A 144 -29.23 8.90 -20.54
CA TRP A 144 -30.61 8.50 -20.26
C TRP A 144 -31.58 9.68 -20.23
N GLY A 145 -31.21 10.77 -19.57
CA GLY A 145 -32.03 11.98 -19.54
C GLY A 145 -32.23 12.60 -20.93
N LEU A 146 -31.19 12.60 -21.77
CA LEU A 146 -31.28 13.09 -23.14
C LEU A 146 -32.16 12.19 -24.02
N LEU A 147 -32.15 10.87 -23.86
CA LEU A 147 -33.11 9.99 -24.54
C LEU A 147 -34.56 10.35 -24.21
N GLY A 148 -34.83 10.72 -22.96
CA GLY A 148 -36.14 11.25 -22.55
C GLY A 148 -36.51 12.53 -23.31
N THR A 149 -35.57 13.46 -23.49
CA THR A 149 -35.81 14.68 -24.26
C THR A 149 -36.10 14.40 -25.74
N ILE A 150 -35.41 13.42 -26.34
CA ILE A 150 -35.66 13.01 -27.74
C ILE A 150 -37.05 12.40 -27.87
N GLY A 151 -37.48 11.56 -26.91
CA GLY A 151 -38.83 11.00 -26.89
C GLY A 151 -39.92 12.07 -26.81
N ALA A 152 -39.74 13.07 -25.95
CA ALA A 152 -40.66 14.20 -25.85
C ALA A 152 -40.75 14.99 -27.16
N VAL A 153 -39.60 15.28 -27.81
CA VAL A 153 -39.59 15.94 -29.13
C VAL A 153 -40.30 15.10 -30.19
N SER A 154 -40.08 13.78 -30.20
CA SER A 154 -40.76 12.85 -31.13
C SER A 154 -42.29 12.88 -30.96
N ASN A 155 -42.78 12.93 -29.71
CA ASN A 155 -44.21 13.01 -29.42
C ASN A 155 -44.82 14.33 -29.89
N VAL A 156 -44.09 15.43 -29.74
CA VAL A 156 -44.55 16.75 -30.19
C VAL A 156 -44.61 16.80 -31.71
N VAL A 157 -43.57 16.32 -32.41
CA VAL A 157 -43.56 16.28 -33.88
C VAL A 157 -44.64 15.35 -34.43
N GLY A 158 -44.84 14.18 -33.82
CA GLY A 158 -45.88 13.23 -34.24
C GLY A 158 -47.31 13.67 -33.91
N GLY A 159 -47.49 14.53 -32.90
CA GLY A 159 -48.80 15.05 -32.46
C GLY A 159 -49.28 16.30 -33.20
N LEU A 160 -48.49 16.86 -34.11
CA LEU A 160 -48.88 18.02 -34.92
C LEU A 160 -49.80 17.56 -36.07
N ASP A 161 -51.11 17.72 -35.88
CA ASP A 161 -52.08 17.57 -36.97
C ASP A 161 -52.05 18.80 -37.88
N VAL A 162 -51.35 18.67 -39.01
CA VAL A 162 -51.16 19.70 -40.03
C VAL A 162 -52.47 19.99 -40.81
N GLY A 163 -53.54 19.21 -40.57
CA GLY A 163 -54.84 19.38 -41.21
C GLY A 163 -55.73 20.48 -40.62
N ASN A 164 -55.45 20.97 -39.41
CA ASN A 164 -56.28 21.94 -38.71
C ASN A 164 -55.90 23.39 -39.07
N ARG A 165 -56.89 24.25 -39.37
CA ARG A 165 -56.70 25.64 -39.85
C ARG A 165 -56.33 26.65 -38.75
N ASP A 166 -56.18 26.21 -37.51
CA ASP A 166 -55.86 27.09 -36.39
C ASP A 166 -54.35 27.09 -36.09
N PHE A 167 -53.63 27.92 -36.84
CA PHE A 167 -52.19 28.13 -36.68
C PHE A 167 -51.79 28.58 -35.25
N THR A 168 -52.69 29.25 -34.53
CA THR A 168 -52.43 29.69 -33.16
C THR A 168 -52.33 28.50 -32.21
N LEU A 169 -53.23 27.52 -32.38
CA LEU A 169 -53.24 26.29 -31.59
C LEU A 169 -52.00 25.44 -31.89
N VAL A 170 -51.64 25.28 -33.17
CA VAL A 170 -50.43 24.55 -33.59
C VAL A 170 -49.17 25.20 -33.01
N PHE A 171 -49.07 26.53 -33.04
CA PHE A 171 -47.94 27.25 -32.47
C PHE A 171 -47.86 27.13 -30.93
N GLN A 172 -48.99 27.18 -30.23
CA GLN A 172 -49.03 26.95 -28.78
C GLN A 172 -48.60 25.53 -28.42
N THR A 173 -49.05 24.51 -29.16
CA THR A 173 -48.65 23.11 -28.98
C THR A 173 -47.17 22.92 -29.23
N LEU A 174 -46.62 23.52 -30.29
CA LEU A 174 -45.18 23.47 -30.59
C LEU A 174 -44.36 24.14 -29.47
N ARG A 175 -44.79 25.33 -29.02
CA ARG A 175 -44.13 26.07 -27.93
C ARG A 175 -44.14 25.27 -26.62
N ALA A 176 -45.29 24.73 -26.24
CA ALA A 176 -45.41 23.91 -25.03
C ALA A 176 -44.57 22.63 -25.13
N GLY A 177 -44.64 21.96 -26.29
CA GLY A 177 -43.90 20.75 -26.58
C GLY A 177 -42.38 20.91 -26.62
N LEU A 178 -41.86 22.08 -26.97
CA LEU A 178 -40.42 22.36 -26.96
C LEU A 178 -39.91 22.86 -25.60
N GLN A 179 -40.78 23.42 -24.76
CA GLN A 179 -40.39 23.87 -23.41
C GLN A 179 -40.07 22.71 -22.46
N GLU A 180 -40.76 21.58 -22.61
CA GLU A 180 -40.58 20.41 -21.76
C GLU A 180 -39.19 19.74 -21.93
N PRO A 181 -38.70 19.47 -23.16
CA PRO A 181 -37.32 19.02 -23.40
C PRO A 181 -36.26 19.99 -22.87
N LEU A 182 -36.48 21.30 -23.02
CA LEU A 182 -35.56 22.34 -22.53
C LEU A 182 -35.44 22.32 -21.00
N LYS A 183 -36.55 22.13 -20.28
CA LYS A 183 -36.52 21.93 -18.82
C LYS A 183 -35.87 20.58 -18.45
N GLY A 184 -36.14 19.53 -19.24
CA GLY A 184 -35.60 18.18 -19.05
C GLY A 184 -34.07 18.10 -19.19
N MET A 185 -33.45 19.00 -19.96
CA MET A 185 -32.00 19.03 -20.16
C MET A 185 -31.22 19.34 -18.88
N GLY A 186 -31.67 20.33 -18.09
CA GLY A 186 -31.02 20.67 -16.82
C GLY A 186 -31.11 19.54 -15.78
N THR A 187 -32.23 18.80 -15.79
CA THR A 187 -32.40 17.62 -14.93
C THR A 187 -31.55 16.43 -15.37
N ALA A 188 -31.34 16.23 -16.68
CA ALA A 188 -30.46 15.19 -17.21
C ALA A 188 -29.00 15.42 -16.77
N PHE A 189 -28.54 16.66 -16.75
CA PHE A 189 -27.18 17.03 -16.34
C PHE A 189 -26.89 16.76 -14.86
N SER A 190 -27.92 16.75 -14.02
CA SER A 190 -27.76 16.57 -12.57
C SER A 190 -27.09 15.25 -12.17
N SER A 191 -27.37 14.15 -12.89
CA SER A 191 -26.73 12.86 -12.67
C SER A 191 -25.22 12.92 -12.88
N SER A 192 -24.74 13.70 -13.86
CA SER A 192 -23.31 13.93 -14.08
C SER A 192 -22.69 14.72 -12.92
N LEU A 193 -23.40 15.71 -12.37
CA LEU A 193 -22.92 16.43 -11.18
C LEU A 193 -22.75 15.51 -9.98
N PHE A 194 -23.68 14.57 -9.75
CA PHE A 194 -23.53 13.55 -8.69
C PHE A 194 -22.36 12.60 -8.97
N GLY A 195 -22.22 12.12 -10.21
CA GLY A 195 -21.12 11.22 -10.60
C GLY A 195 -19.75 11.88 -10.47
N LEU A 196 -19.58 13.09 -11.02
CA LEU A 196 -18.35 13.85 -10.94
C LEU A 196 -18.05 14.30 -9.50
N GLY A 197 -19.03 14.85 -8.80
CA GLY A 197 -18.88 15.23 -7.39
C GLY A 197 -18.52 14.03 -6.49
N GLY A 198 -19.18 12.89 -6.70
CA GLY A 198 -18.84 11.64 -6.02
C GLY A 198 -17.43 11.16 -6.34
N SER A 199 -17.01 11.24 -7.61
CA SER A 199 -15.66 10.85 -8.03
C SER A 199 -14.57 11.72 -7.40
N LEU A 200 -14.83 13.02 -7.19
CA LEU A 200 -13.92 13.93 -6.47
C LEU A 200 -13.81 13.54 -4.99
N ILE A 201 -14.93 13.20 -4.35
CA ILE A 201 -14.94 12.74 -2.96
C ILE A 201 -14.10 11.46 -2.82
N LEU A 202 -14.36 10.46 -3.67
CA LEU A 202 -13.58 9.22 -3.65
C LEU A 202 -12.11 9.44 -4.02
N GLY A 203 -11.81 10.33 -4.96
CA GLY A 203 -10.44 10.69 -5.34
C GLY A 203 -9.63 11.24 -4.17
N PHE A 204 -10.21 12.14 -3.38
CA PHE A 204 -9.56 12.64 -2.17
C PHE A 204 -9.34 11.53 -1.14
N LEU A 205 -10.36 10.70 -0.88
CA LEU A 205 -10.22 9.57 0.04
C LEU A 205 -9.14 8.58 -0.43
N ASP A 206 -9.04 8.34 -1.74
CA ASP A 206 -8.02 7.45 -2.29
C ASP A 206 -6.60 7.98 -2.06
N ILE A 207 -6.38 9.28 -2.27
CA ILE A 207 -5.08 9.93 -1.99
C ILE A 207 -4.68 9.71 -0.52
N GLN A 208 -5.61 9.94 0.41
CA GLN A 208 -5.36 9.76 1.84
C GLN A 208 -5.06 8.29 2.19
N ALA A 209 -5.76 7.34 1.57
CA ALA A 209 -5.50 5.91 1.75
C ALA A 209 -4.13 5.50 1.20
N ASN A 210 -3.76 6.01 0.02
CA ASN A 210 -2.47 5.75 -0.62
C ASN A 210 -1.31 6.29 0.21
N HIS A 211 -1.43 7.49 0.77
CA HIS A 211 -0.45 8.04 1.68
C HIS A 211 -0.25 7.17 2.93
N ALA A 212 -1.34 6.70 3.54
CA ALA A 212 -1.27 5.81 4.71
C ALA A 212 -0.59 4.47 4.37
N GLN A 213 -0.92 3.88 3.23
CA GLN A 213 -0.32 2.62 2.76
C GLN A 213 1.17 2.77 2.41
N ASN A 214 1.56 3.79 1.66
CA ASN A 214 2.96 4.04 1.30
C ASN A 214 3.81 4.26 2.54
N ARG A 215 3.29 5.02 3.51
CA ARG A 215 4.00 5.26 4.76
C ARG A 215 4.22 3.96 5.54
N PHE A 216 3.19 3.13 5.66
CA PHE A 216 3.30 1.83 6.29
C PHE A 216 4.33 0.93 5.59
N PHE A 217 4.30 0.88 4.26
CA PHE A 217 5.25 0.10 3.48
C PHE A 217 6.70 0.56 3.70
N ASN A 218 6.94 1.88 3.66
CA ASN A 218 8.27 2.44 3.91
C ASN A 218 8.74 2.15 5.35
N GLU A 219 7.87 2.29 6.34
CA GLU A 219 8.18 1.97 7.75
C GLU A 219 8.49 0.46 7.93
N MET A 220 7.84 -0.43 7.17
CA MET A 220 8.17 -1.86 7.13
C MET A 220 9.51 -2.13 6.45
N GLU A 221 9.78 -1.48 5.33
CA GLU A 221 11.03 -1.62 4.57
C GLU A 221 12.23 -1.16 5.40
N GLU A 222 12.13 -0.01 6.06
CA GLU A 222 13.16 0.51 6.97
C GLU A 222 13.43 -0.46 8.15
N TRP A 223 12.36 -1.02 8.74
CA TRP A 223 12.51 -2.01 9.80
C TRP A 223 13.22 -3.29 9.32
N LEU A 224 12.87 -3.78 8.12
CA LEU A 224 13.49 -4.96 7.54
C LEU A 224 14.97 -4.75 7.23
N PHE A 225 15.34 -3.58 6.68
CA PHE A 225 16.74 -3.24 6.46
C PHE A 225 17.55 -3.21 7.75
N GLY A 226 16.98 -2.64 8.82
CA GLY A 226 17.60 -2.64 10.14
C GLY A 226 17.85 -4.05 10.70
N VAL A 227 16.92 -4.99 10.49
CA VAL A 227 17.10 -6.39 10.91
C VAL A 227 18.17 -7.09 10.08
N THR A 228 18.23 -6.85 8.77
CA THR A 228 19.24 -7.49 7.90
C THR A 228 20.65 -6.98 8.14
N GLN A 229 20.85 -5.67 8.39
CA GLN A 229 22.17 -5.12 8.70
C GLN A 229 22.72 -5.69 10.01
N LEU A 230 21.88 -5.85 11.04
CA LEU A 230 22.31 -6.45 12.29
C LEU A 230 22.78 -7.91 12.13
N VAL A 231 22.21 -8.65 11.17
CA VAL A 231 22.63 -10.01 10.84
C VAL A 231 23.95 -9.99 10.07
N ASP A 232 24.07 -9.13 9.05
CA ASP A 232 25.27 -9.03 8.21
C ASP A 232 26.50 -8.56 9.02
N ASP A 233 26.31 -7.60 9.93
CA ASP A 233 27.37 -7.08 10.81
C ASP A 233 27.77 -8.12 11.87
N SER A 234 26.82 -8.96 12.32
CA SER A 234 27.10 -10.07 13.24
C SER A 234 27.88 -11.21 12.59
N ASP A 235 27.59 -11.52 11.32
CA ASP A 235 28.32 -12.55 10.55
C ASP A 235 29.68 -12.01 10.09
N ALA A 236 29.78 -10.74 9.70
CA ALA A 236 31.05 -10.07 9.37
C ALA A 236 31.99 -10.01 10.58
N GLY A 237 31.49 -9.61 11.76
CA GLY A 237 32.28 -9.59 13.00
C GLY A 237 32.67 -10.99 13.49
N ALA A 238 31.81 -12.00 13.30
CA ALA A 238 32.13 -13.40 13.59
C ALA A 238 33.20 -13.96 12.62
N PHE A 239 33.15 -13.57 11.35
CA PHE A 239 34.12 -13.96 10.34
C PHE A 239 35.48 -13.29 10.56
N GLU A 240 35.51 -11.98 10.84
CA GLU A 240 36.73 -11.22 11.09
C GLU A 240 37.43 -11.72 12.37
N SER A 241 36.69 -11.94 13.45
CA SER A 241 37.24 -12.51 14.69
C SER A 241 37.68 -13.98 14.56
N GLY A 242 36.99 -14.77 13.72
CA GLY A 242 37.39 -16.13 13.38
C GLY A 242 38.69 -16.16 12.56
N PHE A 243 38.79 -15.27 11.57
CA PHE A 243 39.96 -15.14 10.70
C PHE A 243 41.19 -14.64 11.47
N GLU A 244 41.04 -13.63 12.35
CA GLU A 244 42.11 -13.16 13.22
C GLU A 244 42.63 -14.26 14.16
N ARG A 245 41.74 -15.05 14.76
CA ARG A 245 42.14 -16.19 15.61
C ARG A 245 42.88 -17.25 14.80
N GLN A 246 42.42 -17.55 13.59
CA GLN A 246 43.05 -18.55 12.72
C GLN A 246 44.43 -18.10 12.23
N MET A 247 44.58 -16.83 11.85
CA MET A 247 45.87 -16.23 11.50
C MET A 247 46.80 -16.14 12.70
N GLY A 248 46.29 -15.80 13.88
CA GLY A 248 47.05 -15.81 15.13
C GLY A 248 47.61 -17.20 15.47
N MET A 249 46.79 -18.25 15.30
CA MET A 249 47.23 -19.64 15.47
C MET A 249 48.30 -20.04 14.44
N LEU A 250 48.12 -19.70 13.16
CA LEU A 250 49.12 -19.97 12.12
C LEU A 250 50.46 -19.29 12.38
N VAL A 251 50.45 -18.02 12.79
CA VAL A 251 51.66 -17.28 13.13
C VAL A 251 52.34 -17.87 14.36
N HIS A 252 51.56 -18.30 15.36
CA HIS A 252 52.10 -18.98 16.53
C HIS A 252 52.77 -20.32 16.17
N GLU A 253 52.12 -21.13 15.33
CA GLU A 253 52.65 -22.41 14.85
C GLU A 253 53.95 -22.22 14.05
N MET A 254 53.98 -21.25 13.13
CA MET A 254 55.17 -20.86 12.36
C MET A 254 56.33 -20.46 13.27
N ARG A 255 56.05 -19.65 14.30
CA ARG A 255 57.06 -19.19 15.25
C ARG A 255 57.62 -20.34 16.09
N LYS A 256 56.77 -21.29 16.47
CA LYS A 256 57.15 -22.51 17.19
C LYS A 256 58.04 -23.41 16.33
N ASN A 257 57.68 -23.64 15.07
CA ASN A 257 58.51 -24.41 14.12
C ASN A 257 59.86 -23.75 13.87
N ASN A 258 59.91 -22.43 13.67
CA ASN A 258 61.18 -21.72 13.52
C ASN A 258 62.06 -21.82 14.76
N HIS A 259 61.51 -21.73 15.97
CA HIS A 259 62.29 -21.91 17.19
C HIS A 259 62.84 -23.34 17.33
N ALA A 260 62.05 -24.36 16.99
CA ALA A 260 62.51 -25.74 17.00
C ALA A 260 63.65 -25.96 15.99
N MET A 261 63.54 -25.36 14.79
CA MET A 261 64.58 -25.41 13.76
C MET A 261 65.91 -24.79 14.26
N VAL A 262 65.84 -23.63 14.92
CA VAL A 262 67.02 -22.95 15.48
C VAL A 262 67.68 -23.79 16.56
N GLN A 263 66.90 -24.42 17.45
CA GLN A 263 67.44 -25.30 18.49
C GLN A 263 68.12 -26.54 17.92
N LEU A 264 67.57 -27.13 16.85
CA LEU A 264 68.20 -28.26 16.17
C LEU A 264 69.55 -27.86 15.54
N LEU A 265 69.59 -26.72 14.85
CA LEU A 265 70.82 -26.17 14.28
C LEU A 265 71.89 -25.89 15.35
N GLU A 266 71.49 -25.32 16.49
CA GLU A 266 72.40 -25.03 17.60
C GLU A 266 72.91 -26.33 18.23
N SER A 267 72.06 -27.35 18.36
CA SER A 267 72.46 -28.67 18.88
C SER A 267 73.43 -29.43 17.96
N ASP A 268 73.26 -29.30 16.64
CA ASP A 268 74.15 -29.90 15.65
C ASP A 268 75.52 -29.19 15.60
N LEU A 269 75.53 -27.86 15.72
CA LEU A 269 76.77 -27.08 15.82
C LEU A 269 77.56 -27.41 17.11
N LEU A 270 76.87 -27.58 18.23
CA LEU A 270 77.51 -27.98 19.50
C LEU A 270 78.05 -29.42 19.45
N LYS A 271 77.35 -30.33 18.75
CA LYS A 271 77.86 -31.69 18.50
C LYS A 271 79.10 -31.69 17.60
N ASP A 272 79.09 -30.97 16.48
CA ASP A 272 80.25 -30.90 15.57
C ASP A 272 81.47 -30.25 16.26
N ALA A 273 81.25 -29.23 17.12
CA ALA A 273 82.31 -28.63 17.92
C ALA A 273 82.89 -29.61 18.96
N SER A 274 82.03 -30.40 19.63
CA SER A 274 82.44 -31.43 20.59
C SER A 274 83.21 -32.57 19.92
N ASP A 275 82.77 -33.02 18.74
CA ASP A 275 83.43 -34.09 17.98
C ASP A 275 84.80 -33.65 17.45
N ARG A 276 84.96 -32.38 17.05
CA ARG A 276 86.27 -31.83 16.66
C ARG A 276 87.25 -31.71 17.84
N ALA A 277 86.78 -31.32 19.02
CA ALA A 277 87.60 -31.25 20.23
C ALA A 277 88.03 -32.66 20.73
N SER A 278 87.13 -33.64 20.61
CA SER A 278 87.42 -35.06 20.89
C SER A 278 88.49 -35.61 19.93
N ASN A 279 88.43 -35.27 18.65
CA ASN A 279 89.35 -35.79 17.64
C ASN A 279 90.74 -35.13 17.68
N SER A 280 90.86 -33.86 18.10
CA SER A 280 92.18 -33.21 18.27
C SER A 280 92.98 -33.74 19.46
N THR A 281 92.31 -34.37 20.42
CA THR A 281 92.96 -34.94 21.63
C THR A 281 93.54 -36.34 21.37
N LYS A 282 93.18 -36.99 20.26
CA LYS A 282 93.64 -38.34 19.88
C LYS A 282 94.88 -38.37 18.96
N VAL A 283 95.44 -37.22 18.56
CA VAL A 283 96.54 -37.12 17.59
C VAL A 283 97.79 -36.44 18.17
N SER A 284 97.98 -36.46 19.49
CA SER A 284 99.27 -36.10 20.13
C SER A 284 99.80 -37.23 20.98
#